data_AF-A0A529P802-F1
#
_entry.id   AF-A0A529P802-F1
#
_cell.length_a   1.000
_cell.length_b   1.000
_cell.length_c   1.000
_cell.angle_alpha   90.00
_cell.angle_beta   90.00
_cell.angle_gamma   90.00
#
_symmetry.space_group_name_H-M   'P 1'
#
loop_
_entity.id
_entity.type
_entity.pdbx_description
1 polymer ?
#
loop_
_entity_poly.entity_id
_entity_poly.type
_entity_poly.pdbx_seq_one_letter_code
_entity_poly.pdbx_strand_id
1 'polypeptide(L)' 'CVVKDKPYSISIRIEDANGTLLQSFETTLTSSMDQSVLPDRPLVVGPVYELNKDMVGHVDGKLPGEPKPDCSKAT' A
#
# COMPACT_ATOMS: atom_id res chain seq x y z
N CYS A 1 -6.40 -5.56 -1.47
CA CYS A 1 -6.44 -4.29 -0.73
C CYS A 1 -6.01 -4.49 0.70
N VAL A 2 -5.53 -3.43 1.36
CA VAL A 2 -5.57 -3.32 2.82
C VAL A 2 -6.94 -2.79 3.24
N VAL A 3 -7.76 -3.65 3.82
CA VAL A 3 -9.07 -3.35 4.40
C VAL A 3 -8.93 -2.80 5.81
N LYS A 4 -9.68 -1.75 6.13
CA LYS A 4 -9.76 -1.15 7.46
C LYS A 4 -10.20 -2.16 8.53
N ASP A 5 -9.62 -2.05 9.72
CA ASP A 5 -9.95 -2.82 10.94
C ASP A 5 -9.82 -4.35 10.80
N LYS A 6 -9.17 -4.81 9.71
CA LYS A 6 -8.82 -6.23 9.50
C LYS A 6 -7.40 -6.50 10.01
N PRO A 7 -7.19 -7.49 10.88
CA PRO A 7 -5.85 -7.92 11.27
C PRO A 7 -5.18 -8.72 10.15
N TYR A 8 -3.97 -8.32 9.79
CA TYR A 8 -3.11 -9.05 8.84
C TYR A 8 -1.96 -9.70 9.58
N SER A 9 -1.75 -11.00 9.35
CA SER A 9 -0.60 -11.72 9.87
C SER A 9 0.68 -11.25 9.19
N ILE A 10 1.70 -10.95 9.99
CA ILE A 10 3.04 -10.58 9.54
C ILE A 10 4.01 -11.61 10.11
N SER A 11 4.76 -12.25 9.22
CA SER A 11 5.90 -13.09 9.56
C SER A 11 7.18 -12.34 9.22
N ILE A 12 8.04 -12.13 10.20
CA ILE A 12 9.33 -11.45 10.06
C ILE A 12 10.43 -12.49 10.25
N ARG A 13 11.31 -12.62 9.25
CA ARG A 13 12.49 -13.48 9.30
C ARG A 13 13.76 -12.64 9.25
N ILE A 14 14.69 -12.91 10.16
CA ILE A 14 16.03 -12.34 10.16
C ILE A 14 16.99 -13.46 9.75
N GLU A 15 17.70 -13.25 8.64
CA GLU A 15 18.61 -14.22 8.04
C GLU A 15 20.03 -13.62 7.96
N ASP A 16 21.05 -14.48 8.02
CA ASP A 16 22.44 -14.08 7.76
C ASP A 16 22.71 -13.89 6.25
N ALA A 17 23.94 -13.52 5.89
CA ALA A 17 24.32 -13.31 4.49
C ALA A 17 24.27 -14.59 3.61
N ASN A 18 24.22 -15.76 4.23
CA ASN A 18 24.09 -17.06 3.54
C ASN A 18 22.63 -17.53 3.48
N GLY A 19 21.67 -16.75 4.00
CA GLY A 19 20.26 -17.12 4.10
C GLY A 19 19.94 -18.04 5.29
N THR A 20 20.86 -18.21 6.23
CA THR A 20 20.60 -18.99 7.46
C THR A 20 19.65 -18.21 8.35
N LEU A 21 18.53 -18.82 8.73
CA LEU A 21 17.57 -18.21 9.64
C LEU A 21 18.18 -18.05 11.05
N LEU A 22 18.26 -16.80 11.51
CA LEU A 22 18.73 -16.45 12.85
C LEU A 22 17.57 -16.25 13.82
N GLN A 23 16.46 -15.66 13.33
CA GLN A 23 15.29 -15.37 14.15
C GLN A 23 14.01 -15.27 13.31
N SER A 24 12.88 -15.59 13.94
CA SER A 24 11.55 -15.40 13.38
C SER A 24 10.61 -14.79 14.41
N PHE A 25 9.73 -13.89 13.97
CA PHE A 25 8.66 -13.32 14.79
C PHE A 25 7.35 -13.33 14.02
N GLU A 26 6.27 -13.67 14.73
CA GLU A 26 4.91 -13.56 14.22
C GLU A 26 4.20 -12.43 14.96
N THR A 27 3.55 -11.56 14.20
CA THR A 27 2.73 -10.48 14.75
C THR A 27 1.53 -10.20 13.85
N THR A 28 0.67 -9.30 14.29
CA THR A 28 -0.43 -8.80 13.45
C THR A 28 -0.36 -7.29 13.35
N LEU A 29 -0.77 -6.77 12.19
CA LEU A 29 -0.98 -5.34 11.98
C LEU A 29 -2.42 -5.12 11.51
N THR A 30 -3.09 -4.15 12.13
CA THR A 30 -4.43 -3.72 11.74
C THR A 30 -4.35 -2.27 11.27
N SER A 31 -4.76 -2.01 10.04
CA SER A 31 -4.87 -0.64 9.52
C SER A 31 -6.16 0.01 10.00
N SER A 32 -6.09 1.27 10.45
CA SER A 32 -7.27 2.08 10.76
C SER A 32 -7.91 2.75 9.54
N MET A 33 -7.30 2.58 8.36
CA MET A 33 -7.76 3.14 7.08
C MET A 33 -7.88 2.06 6.00
N ASP A 34 -8.85 2.24 5.10
CA ASP A 34 -9.00 1.41 3.91
C ASP A 34 -8.10 1.93 2.78
N GLN A 35 -7.50 1.04 2.01
CA GLN A 35 -6.64 1.40 0.89
C GLN A 35 -7.37 2.21 -0.20
N SER A 36 -8.71 2.19 -0.25
CA SER A 36 -9.51 3.00 -1.17
C SER A 36 -9.23 4.51 -1.06
N VAL A 37 -8.66 4.97 0.06
CA VAL A 37 -8.28 6.38 0.26
C VAL A 37 -7.05 6.80 -0.53
N LEU A 38 -6.25 5.85 -1.04
CA LEU A 38 -5.06 6.19 -1.81
C LEU A 38 -5.42 6.94 -3.10
N PRO A 39 -4.54 7.81 -3.60
CA PRO A 39 -4.71 8.42 -4.91
C PRO A 39 -4.87 7.38 -6.02
N ASP A 40 -5.60 7.73 -7.07
CA ASP A 40 -5.86 6.81 -8.19
C ASP A 40 -4.60 6.57 -9.04
N ARG A 41 -3.63 7.50 -9.00
CA ARG A 41 -2.28 7.35 -9.58
C ARG A 41 -1.21 7.88 -8.63
N PRO A 42 0.06 7.47 -8.79
CA PRO A 42 1.18 8.00 -8.00
C PRO A 42 1.24 9.53 -8.07
N LEU A 43 1.54 10.19 -6.95
CA LEU A 43 1.71 11.64 -6.90
C LEU A 43 2.99 12.12 -7.61
N VAL A 44 3.95 11.21 -7.77
CA VAL A 44 5.24 11.46 -8.42
C VAL A 44 5.59 10.31 -9.37
N VAL A 45 6.44 10.60 -10.34
CA VAL A 45 6.98 9.67 -11.33
C VAL A 45 8.51 9.78 -11.37
N GLY A 46 9.16 8.65 -11.70
CA GLY A 46 10.61 8.58 -11.86
C GLY A 46 11.42 8.67 -10.56
N PRO A 47 12.74 8.46 -10.64
CA PRO A 47 13.63 8.39 -9.47
C PRO A 47 13.92 9.74 -8.82
N VAL A 48 13.67 10.85 -9.52
CA VAL A 48 13.91 12.21 -9.01
C VAL A 48 12.63 12.89 -8.53
N TYR A 49 11.58 12.12 -8.27
CA TYR A 49 10.31 12.58 -7.70
C TYR A 49 9.63 13.68 -8.54
N GLU A 50 9.65 13.55 -9.87
CA GLU A 50 8.94 14.48 -10.75
C GLU A 50 7.44 14.41 -10.46
N LEU A 51 6.76 15.56 -10.32
CA LEU A 51 5.32 15.57 -10.08
C LEU A 51 4.57 14.89 -11.23
N ASN A 52 3.62 14.03 -10.88
CA ASN A 52 2.81 13.36 -11.88
C ASN A 52 1.84 14.38 -12.54
N LYS A 53 2.05 14.65 -13.83
CA LYS A 53 1.25 15.62 -14.59
C LYS A 53 -0.22 15.21 -14.72
N ASP A 54 -0.52 13.92 -14.65
CA ASP A 54 -1.91 13.42 -14.65
C ASP A 54 -2.70 13.92 -13.45
N MET A 55 -2.02 14.27 -12.35
CA MET A 55 -2.65 14.67 -11.09
C MET A 55 -2.82 16.20 -10.97
N VAL A 56 -2.46 16.97 -11.99
CA VAL A 56 -2.59 18.44 -11.95
C VAL A 56 -4.06 18.84 -11.86
N GLY A 57 -4.41 19.62 -10.84
CA GLY A 57 -5.80 20.04 -10.59
C GLY A 57 -6.64 19.00 -9.81
N HIS A 58 -6.10 17.80 -9.56
CA HIS A 58 -6.75 16.72 -8.82
C HIS A 58 -6.22 16.62 -7.39
N VAL A 59 -6.46 17.67 -6.58
CA VAL A 59 -5.92 17.79 -5.21
C VAL A 59 -6.45 16.72 -4.24
N ASP A 60 -7.60 16.12 -4.55
CA ASP A 60 -8.18 14.99 -3.82
C ASP A 60 -7.57 13.64 -4.23
N GLY A 61 -6.65 13.65 -5.20
CA GLY A 61 -5.99 12.46 -5.71
C GLY A 61 -6.89 11.59 -6.58
N LYS A 62 -8.06 12.08 -7.03
CA LYS A 62 -9.04 11.30 -7.77
C LYS A 62 -9.19 11.75 -9.22
N LEU A 63 -9.24 10.78 -10.12
CA LEU A 63 -9.39 11.00 -11.55
C LEU A 63 -10.80 10.61 -12.02
N PRO A 64 -11.45 11.42 -12.89
CA PRO A 64 -12.76 11.10 -13.43
C PRO A 64 -12.72 9.81 -14.25
N GLY A 65 -13.56 8.82 -13.90
CA GLY A 65 -13.69 7.57 -14.65
C GLY A 65 -12.57 6.55 -14.46
N GLU A 66 -11.58 6.85 -13.60
CA GLU A 66 -10.51 5.88 -13.32
C GLU A 66 -11.07 4.69 -12.51
N PRO A 67 -10.75 3.44 -12.90
CA PRO A 67 -11.16 2.26 -12.15
C PRO A 67 -10.61 2.29 -10.72
N LYS A 68 -11.49 2.20 -9.73
CA LYS A 68 -11.12 2.17 -8.31
C LYS A 68 -10.96 0.74 -7.81
N PRO A 69 -9.97 0.46 -6.95
CA PRO A 69 -9.85 -0.84 -6.33
C PRO A 69 -11.09 -1.14 -5.47
N ASP A 70 -11.74 -2.28 -5.72
CA ASP A 70 -12.88 -2.75 -4.92
C ASP A 70 -12.37 -3.53 -3.70
N CYS A 71 -12.20 -2.83 -2.58
CA CYS A 71 -11.65 -3.41 -1.36
C CYS A 71 -12.65 -4.27 -0.58
N SER A 72 -13.95 -4.25 -0.94
CA SER A 72 -14.97 -5.10 -0.32
C SER A 72 -14.76 -6.60 -0.58
N LYS A 73 -14.00 -6.95 -1.62
CA LYS A 73 -13.71 -8.33 -2.02
C LYS A 73 -12.43 -8.91 -1.43
N ALA A 74 -11.65 -8.12 -0.70
CA ALA A 74 -10.39 -8.58 -0.11
C ALA A 74 -10.67 -9.42 1.16
N THR A 75 -10.94 -10.71 0.94
CA THR A 75 -11.23 -11.70 1.99
C THR A 75 -10.03 -11.93 2.90
#